data_AF-A0A2U2RK23-F1
#
_entry.id   AF-A0A2U2RK23-F1
#
_cell.length_a   1.000
_cell.length_b   1.000
_cell.length_c   1.000
_cell.angle_alpha   90.00
_cell.angle_beta   90.00
_cell.angle_gamma   90.00
#
_symmetry.space_group_name_H-M   'P 1'
#
loop_
_entity.id
_entity.type
_entity.pdbx_description
1 polymer ?
#
loop_
_entity_poly.entity_id
_entity_poly.type
_entity_poly.pdbx_seq_one_letter_code
_entity_poly.pdbx_strand_id
1 'polypeptide(L)'
;MAFDLEKFAETSEPVGWDDLDFDTFETQPLDEPTLRVLRYMCDVEYHTSCYLRDMLVTPSRQEQATGGFMTVWNREEFWHGEALAAVLQRHGIVVDYEELKSKRVKLGWTQALGPLKQSVLSNLAGTDFVAVHMTWGAANELSAVAAYRRLSAMTDHPALSPLLKRIAQQETRHVAFYTTQGRERLEGSKKARAATRLALSRAWRPVGSGVMSDDEVVHVMGHLFAGRGDDLDGLDKKIQKLPGLEDLTIFRNAFGGMRIPI
;
A
#
# COMPACT_ATOMS: atom_id res chain seq x y z
N MET A 1 -16.39 -13.82 7.64
CA MET A 1 -15.82 -15.09 7.15
C MET A 1 -14.31 -14.99 7.30
N ALA A 2 -13.65 -16.04 7.78
CA ALA A 2 -12.20 -16.08 7.85
C ALA A 2 -11.58 -16.02 6.45
N PHE A 3 -10.39 -15.45 6.33
CA PHE A 3 -9.65 -15.42 5.06
C PHE A 3 -9.16 -16.84 4.71
N ASP A 4 -9.40 -17.25 3.47
CA ASP A 4 -9.00 -18.56 2.97
C ASP A 4 -7.60 -18.47 2.35
N LEU A 5 -6.59 -18.80 3.16
CA LEU A 5 -5.19 -18.70 2.76
C LEU A 5 -4.79 -19.74 1.72
N GLU A 6 -5.34 -20.96 1.81
CA GLU A 6 -5.04 -22.03 0.85
C GLU A 6 -5.55 -21.61 -0.53
N LYS A 7 -6.81 -21.19 -0.62
CA LYS A 7 -7.36 -20.66 -1.87
C LYS A 7 -6.62 -19.43 -2.35
N PHE A 8 -6.18 -18.54 -1.46
CA PHE A 8 -5.39 -17.37 -1.82
C PHE A 8 -4.07 -17.79 -2.49
N ALA A 9 -3.36 -18.75 -1.91
CA ALA A 9 -2.12 -19.28 -2.46
C ALA A 9 -2.34 -20.02 -3.79
N GLU A 10 -3.37 -20.86 -3.89
CA GLU A 10 -3.70 -21.62 -5.11
C GLU A 10 -4.08 -20.74 -6.30
N THR A 11 -4.70 -19.59 -6.03
CA THR A 11 -5.18 -18.67 -7.07
C THR A 11 -4.26 -17.46 -7.28
N SER A 12 -3.08 -17.47 -6.64
CA SER A 12 -2.10 -16.40 -6.79
C SER A 12 -1.31 -16.54 -8.07
N GLU A 13 -1.52 -15.59 -8.98
CA GLU A 13 -0.80 -15.51 -10.24
C GLU A 13 -0.10 -14.16 -10.36
N PRO A 14 1.02 -14.07 -11.12
CA PRO A 14 1.55 -12.79 -11.55
C PRO A 14 0.42 -11.98 -12.19
N VAL A 15 0.39 -10.67 -11.97
CA VAL A 15 -0.52 -9.83 -12.76
C VAL A 15 -0.16 -10.01 -14.23
N GLY A 16 -1.12 -10.44 -15.06
CA GLY A 16 -0.87 -10.62 -16.48
C GLY A 16 -0.90 -9.28 -17.21
N TRP A 17 0.11 -9.02 -18.03
CA TRP A 17 0.13 -7.88 -18.97
C TRP A 17 0.59 -8.24 -20.38
N ASP A 18 1.02 -9.48 -20.62
CA ASP A 18 1.54 -9.91 -21.93
C ASP A 18 0.49 -9.86 -23.06
N ASP A 19 -0.80 -9.87 -22.71
CA ASP A 19 -1.92 -9.72 -23.64
C ASP A 19 -2.30 -8.26 -23.92
N LEU A 20 -1.68 -7.30 -23.23
CA LEU A 20 -1.91 -5.87 -23.42
C LEU A 20 -0.95 -5.33 -24.48
N ASP A 21 -1.49 -4.60 -25.45
CA ASP A 21 -0.69 -4.01 -26.52
C ASP A 21 0.06 -2.77 -26.02
N PHE A 22 1.29 -2.97 -25.56
CA PHE A 22 2.16 -1.88 -25.09
C PHE A 22 2.75 -1.04 -26.22
N ASP A 23 2.65 -1.47 -27.49
CA ASP A 23 3.11 -0.66 -28.62
C ASP A 23 2.19 0.56 -28.81
N THR A 24 0.96 0.52 -28.27
CA THR A 24 0.06 1.68 -28.21
C THR A 24 0.68 2.91 -27.54
N PHE A 25 1.61 2.74 -26.57
CA PHE A 25 2.31 3.86 -25.92
C PHE A 25 3.19 4.68 -26.89
N GLU A 26 3.60 4.12 -28.03
CA GLU A 26 4.33 4.89 -29.05
C GLU A 26 3.43 5.93 -29.73
N THR A 27 2.15 5.59 -29.90
CA THR A 27 1.15 6.45 -30.54
C THR A 27 0.33 7.29 -29.54
N GLN A 28 0.24 6.83 -28.30
CA GLN A 28 -0.48 7.47 -27.20
C GLN A 28 0.42 7.55 -25.95
N PRO A 29 1.52 8.31 -26.00
CA PRO A 29 2.45 8.40 -24.88
C PRO A 29 1.78 9.01 -23.66
N LEU A 30 2.18 8.55 -22.48
CA LEU A 30 1.70 9.10 -21.21
C LEU A 30 2.36 10.47 -20.97
N ASP A 31 1.61 11.37 -20.33
CA ASP A 31 2.13 12.67 -19.94
C ASP A 31 3.10 12.56 -18.74
N GLU A 32 3.95 13.58 -18.58
CA GLU A 32 4.97 13.61 -17.53
C GLU A 32 4.39 13.46 -16.11
N PRO A 33 3.26 14.12 -15.73
CA PRO A 33 2.63 13.90 -14.43
C PRO A 33 2.21 12.45 -14.20
N THR A 34 1.60 11.79 -15.20
CA THR A 34 1.20 10.38 -15.11
C THR A 34 2.41 9.47 -14.96
N LEU A 35 3.48 9.71 -15.73
CA LEU A 35 4.72 8.94 -15.63
C LEU A 35 5.39 9.09 -14.26
N ARG A 36 5.37 10.29 -13.67
CA ARG A 36 5.88 10.54 -12.32
C ARG A 36 5.08 9.78 -11.26
N VAL A 37 3.76 9.72 -11.39
CA VAL A 37 2.90 8.88 -10.53
C VAL A 37 3.20 7.40 -10.70
N LEU A 38 3.30 6.90 -11.93
CA LEU A 38 3.63 5.50 -12.19
C LEU A 38 5.00 5.12 -11.64
N ARG A 39 5.99 6.02 -11.76
CA ARG A 39 7.31 5.82 -11.18
C ARG A 39 7.24 5.68 -9.67
N TYR A 40 6.50 6.56 -9.01
CA TYR A 40 6.29 6.47 -7.56
C TYR A 40 5.62 5.17 -7.15
N MET A 41 4.56 4.75 -7.86
CA MET A 41 3.86 3.50 -7.57
C MET A 41 4.78 2.29 -7.76
N CYS A 42 5.52 2.23 -8.87
CA CYS A 42 6.52 1.19 -9.13
C CYS A 42 7.60 1.12 -8.04
N ASP A 43 8.11 2.28 -7.63
CA ASP A 43 9.09 2.39 -6.54
C ASP A 43 8.50 1.91 -5.21
N VAL A 44 7.20 2.08 -4.96
CA VAL A 44 6.50 1.56 -3.77
C VAL A 44 6.35 0.03 -3.84
N GLU A 45 5.87 -0.53 -4.96
CA GLU A 45 5.71 -1.97 -5.15
C GLU A 45 7.03 -2.74 -4.94
N TYR A 46 8.11 -2.26 -5.55
CA TYR A 46 9.44 -2.82 -5.33
C TYR A 46 9.95 -2.62 -3.91
N HIS A 47 9.48 -1.58 -3.21
CA HIS A 47 9.80 -1.43 -1.80
C HIS A 47 9.22 -2.55 -0.96
N THR A 48 7.97 -2.88 -1.24
CA THR A 48 7.22 -3.90 -0.53
C THR A 48 7.97 -5.22 -0.57
N SER A 49 8.53 -5.54 -1.74
CA SER A 49 9.44 -6.66 -1.96
C SER A 49 10.65 -6.66 -1.02
N CYS A 50 11.25 -5.48 -0.78
CA CYS A 50 12.42 -5.31 0.09
C CYS A 50 12.09 -5.33 1.60
N TYR A 51 10.87 -4.95 2.00
CA TYR A 51 10.46 -4.82 3.40
C TYR A 51 9.91 -6.12 4.02
N LEU A 52 9.74 -7.19 3.23
CA LEU A 52 9.34 -8.51 3.74
C LEU A 52 10.22 -8.93 4.92
N ARG A 53 11.54 -8.72 4.84
CA ARG A 53 12.47 -9.01 5.94
C ARG A 53 12.06 -8.31 7.24
N ASP A 54 11.75 -7.02 7.15
CA ASP A 54 11.42 -6.19 8.33
C ASP A 54 10.07 -6.59 8.92
N MET A 55 9.12 -7.05 8.09
CA MET A 55 7.86 -7.65 8.54
C MET A 55 8.05 -9.05 9.15
N LEU A 56 8.97 -9.86 8.60
CA LEU A 56 9.30 -11.21 9.06
C LEU A 56 10.08 -11.23 10.39
N VAL A 57 10.62 -10.11 10.86
CA VAL A 57 11.22 -10.02 12.21
C VAL A 57 10.25 -9.50 13.26
N THR A 58 9.00 -9.21 12.88
CA THR A 58 7.95 -8.81 13.83
C THR A 58 7.28 -10.01 14.50
N PRO A 59 6.69 -9.84 15.71
CA PRO A 59 5.91 -10.89 16.37
C PRO A 59 4.80 -11.49 15.48
N SER A 60 4.27 -10.72 14.52
CA SER A 60 3.22 -11.14 13.57
C SER A 60 3.60 -12.38 12.74
N ARG A 61 4.90 -12.62 12.50
CA ARG A 61 5.35 -13.79 11.73
C ARG A 61 5.09 -15.11 12.46
N GLN A 62 5.03 -15.11 13.79
CA GLN A 62 4.93 -16.36 14.56
C GLN A 62 3.61 -17.11 14.29
N GLU A 63 2.65 -16.44 13.67
CA GLU A 63 1.41 -17.04 13.22
C GLU A 63 1.54 -17.58 11.78
N GLN A 64 1.26 -18.87 11.60
CA GLN A 64 1.40 -19.56 10.31
C GLN A 64 0.62 -18.88 9.18
N ALA A 65 -0.59 -18.39 9.47
CA ALA A 65 -1.44 -17.73 8.48
C ALA A 65 -0.81 -16.42 7.96
N THR A 66 -0.20 -15.62 8.85
CA THR A 66 0.48 -14.38 8.47
C THR A 66 1.74 -14.67 7.66
N GLY A 67 2.54 -15.67 8.05
CA GLY A 67 3.73 -16.05 7.30
C GLY A 67 3.42 -16.54 5.87
N GLY A 68 2.39 -17.38 5.73
CA GLY A 68 1.94 -17.86 4.42
C GLY A 68 1.40 -16.73 3.54
N PHE A 69 0.55 -15.86 4.09
CA PHE A 69 0.04 -14.69 3.36
C PHE A 69 1.18 -13.81 2.87
N MET A 70 2.10 -13.43 3.76
CA MET A 70 3.21 -12.53 3.43
C MET A 70 4.10 -13.07 2.31
N THR A 71 4.23 -14.40 2.19
CA THR A 71 5.00 -15.04 1.11
C THR A 71 4.32 -14.86 -0.24
N VAL A 72 3.02 -15.15 -0.31
CA VAL A 72 2.23 -15.07 -1.53
C VAL A 72 2.03 -13.62 -1.95
N TRP A 73 1.66 -12.76 -0.99
CA TRP A 73 1.51 -11.32 -1.17
C TRP A 73 2.78 -10.68 -1.72
N ASN A 74 3.95 -10.99 -1.15
CA ASN A 74 5.22 -10.43 -1.61
C ASN A 74 5.52 -10.77 -3.08
N ARG A 75 5.14 -11.97 -3.52
CA ARG A 75 5.23 -12.36 -4.92
C ARG A 75 4.28 -11.53 -5.79
N GLU A 76 3.03 -11.32 -5.38
CA GLU A 76 2.07 -10.50 -6.15
C GLU A 76 2.59 -9.05 -6.31
N GLU A 77 3.04 -8.43 -5.22
CA GLU A 77 3.62 -7.07 -5.21
C GLU A 77 4.85 -6.94 -6.11
N PHE A 78 5.73 -7.96 -6.13
CA PHE A 78 6.87 -7.97 -7.04
C PHE A 78 6.41 -7.89 -8.50
N TRP A 79 5.41 -8.68 -8.87
CA TRP A 79 4.89 -8.68 -10.24
C TRP A 79 4.10 -7.40 -10.57
N HIS A 80 3.49 -6.73 -9.60
CA HIS A 80 2.93 -5.39 -9.80
C HIS A 80 4.04 -4.39 -10.17
N GLY A 81 5.15 -4.41 -9.43
CA GLY A 81 6.33 -3.60 -9.72
C GLY A 81 6.88 -3.84 -11.14
N GLU A 82 7.08 -5.11 -11.51
CA GLU A 82 7.53 -5.48 -12.87
C GLU A 82 6.58 -4.97 -13.97
N ALA A 83 5.26 -5.06 -13.75
CA ALA A 83 4.28 -4.58 -14.72
C ALA A 83 4.38 -3.06 -14.94
N LEU A 84 4.53 -2.31 -13.85
CA LEU A 84 4.68 -0.85 -13.92
C LEU A 84 6.04 -0.46 -14.52
N ALA A 85 7.10 -1.19 -14.19
CA ALA A 85 8.43 -0.99 -14.78
C ALA A 85 8.41 -1.22 -16.30
N ALA A 86 7.67 -2.22 -16.79
CA ALA A 86 7.51 -2.48 -18.21
C ALA A 86 6.81 -1.31 -18.95
N VAL A 87 5.80 -0.67 -18.34
CA VAL A 87 5.17 0.54 -18.89
C VAL A 87 6.17 1.71 -18.92
N LEU A 88 6.90 1.92 -17.83
CA LEU A 88 7.90 2.99 -17.73
C LEU A 88 9.03 2.81 -18.75
N GLN A 89 9.43 1.56 -19.02
CA GLN A 89 10.44 1.23 -20.01
C GLN A 89 10.03 1.65 -21.43
N ARG A 90 8.74 1.54 -21.79
CA ARG A 90 8.22 2.05 -23.07
C ARG A 90 8.38 3.57 -23.24
N HIS A 91 8.60 4.28 -22.14
CA HIS A 91 8.87 5.72 -22.10
C HIS A 91 10.35 6.04 -21.84
N GLY A 92 11.24 5.05 -21.98
CA GLY A 92 12.68 5.22 -21.74
C GLY A 92 13.06 5.37 -20.27
N ILE A 93 12.13 5.15 -19.34
CA ILE A 93 12.38 5.25 -17.89
C ILE A 93 12.71 3.86 -17.36
N VAL A 94 13.96 3.65 -16.97
CA VAL A 94 14.40 2.37 -16.38
C VAL A 94 14.24 2.42 -14.87
N VAL A 95 13.57 1.41 -14.33
CA VAL A 95 13.47 1.16 -12.88
C VAL A 95 14.29 -0.08 -12.57
N ASP A 96 15.51 0.09 -12.04
CA ASP A 96 16.33 -1.04 -11.63
C ASP A 96 15.98 -1.45 -10.18
N TYR A 97 15.39 -2.63 -10.04
CA TYR A 97 15.06 -3.23 -8.75
C TYR A 97 16.29 -3.37 -7.83
N GLU A 98 17.45 -3.78 -8.36
CA GLU A 98 18.67 -3.96 -7.57
C GLU A 98 19.26 -2.61 -7.14
N GLU A 99 19.17 -1.58 -7.98
CA GLU A 99 19.55 -0.22 -7.60
C GLU A 99 18.67 0.30 -6.46
N LEU A 100 17.34 0.14 -6.56
CA LEU A 100 16.40 0.52 -5.52
C LEU A 100 16.66 -0.23 -4.21
N LYS A 101 16.81 -1.56 -4.29
CA LYS A 101 17.14 -2.43 -3.17
C LYS A 101 18.44 -1.99 -2.49
N SER A 102 19.49 -1.68 -3.25
CA SER A 102 20.79 -1.27 -2.71
C SER A 102 20.73 0.08 -1.97
N LYS A 103 20.00 1.07 -2.50
CA LYS A 103 19.78 2.37 -1.86
C LYS A 103 18.96 2.22 -0.58
N ARG A 104 17.96 1.33 -0.59
CA ARG A 104 16.97 1.22 0.49
C ARG A 104 17.37 0.28 1.62
N VAL A 105 18.19 -0.74 1.36
CA VAL A 105 18.83 -1.52 2.43
C VAL A 105 19.64 -0.60 3.35
N LYS A 106 20.27 0.46 2.82
CA LYS A 106 21.02 1.45 3.62
C LYS A 106 20.11 2.36 4.46
N LEU A 107 18.88 2.65 3.99
CA LEU A 107 17.88 3.46 4.70
C LEU A 107 17.10 2.66 5.77
N GLY A 108 16.85 1.36 5.54
CA GLY A 108 16.10 0.51 6.46
C GLY A 108 16.73 0.39 7.86
N TRP A 109 18.06 0.32 7.95
CA TRP A 109 18.77 0.25 9.24
C TRP A 109 18.71 1.56 10.04
N THR A 110 18.64 2.72 9.37
CA THR A 110 18.61 4.03 10.02
C THR A 110 17.19 4.49 10.37
N GLN A 111 16.17 4.09 9.61
CA GLN A 111 14.77 4.44 9.87
C GLN A 111 13.96 3.41 10.70
N ALA A 112 14.48 2.20 10.91
CA ALA A 112 13.85 1.21 11.77
C ALA A 112 13.67 1.68 13.23
N LEU A 113 14.43 2.68 13.69
CA LEU A 113 14.45 3.13 15.09
C LEU A 113 14.10 4.62 15.26
N GLY A 114 12.96 5.05 14.71
CA GLY A 114 12.41 6.37 15.04
C GLY A 114 11.94 6.47 16.51
N PRO A 115 12.09 7.62 17.20
CA PRO A 115 11.70 7.78 18.61
C PRO A 115 10.21 7.51 18.90
N LEU A 116 9.34 7.79 17.93
CA LEU A 116 7.89 7.54 18.03
C LEU A 116 7.53 6.06 17.88
N LYS A 117 8.34 5.28 17.13
CA LYS A 117 8.18 3.83 17.02
C LYS A 117 8.51 3.17 18.36
N GLN A 118 9.55 3.64 19.05
CA GLN A 118 9.95 3.09 20.36
C GLN A 118 8.87 3.23 21.44
N SER A 119 8.14 4.36 21.52
CA SER A 119 7.13 4.57 22.57
C SER A 119 5.82 3.80 22.34
N VAL A 120 5.46 3.52 21.08
CA VAL A 120 4.31 2.69 20.72
C VAL A 120 4.67 1.20 20.83
N LEU A 121 5.83 0.80 20.29
CA LEU A 121 6.34 -0.57 20.38
C LEU A 121 6.61 -1.01 21.82
N SER A 122 7.11 -0.12 22.69
CA SER A 122 7.43 -0.46 24.08
C SER A 122 6.21 -0.79 24.94
N ASN A 123 5.01 -0.33 24.55
CA ASN A 123 3.76 -0.57 25.27
C ASN A 123 2.94 -1.76 24.71
N LEU A 124 3.33 -2.29 23.56
CA LEU A 124 2.63 -3.36 22.85
C LEU A 124 3.30 -4.72 23.10
N ALA A 125 2.49 -5.74 23.35
CA ALA A 125 2.94 -7.11 23.53
C ALA A 125 2.07 -8.04 22.68
N GLY A 126 2.71 -8.99 21.98
CA GLY A 126 2.03 -10.06 21.24
C GLY A 126 0.93 -9.57 20.31
N THR A 127 -0.30 -9.99 20.59
CA THR A 127 -1.51 -9.79 19.76
C THR A 127 -1.87 -8.32 19.54
N ASP A 128 -1.62 -7.43 20.51
CA ASP A 128 -1.95 -6.01 20.37
C ASP A 128 -1.08 -5.34 19.28
N PHE A 129 0.19 -5.74 19.18
CA PHE A 129 1.07 -5.28 18.10
C PHE A 129 0.56 -5.75 16.74
N VAL A 130 0.15 -7.01 16.65
CA VAL A 130 -0.38 -7.57 15.40
C VAL A 130 -1.67 -6.85 14.99
N ALA A 131 -2.54 -6.46 15.92
CA ALA A 131 -3.74 -5.67 15.61
C ALA A 131 -3.39 -4.33 14.93
N VAL A 132 -2.41 -3.61 15.49
CA VAL A 132 -1.93 -2.35 14.92
C VAL A 132 -1.35 -2.58 13.53
N HIS A 133 -0.47 -3.57 13.39
CA HIS A 133 0.19 -3.90 12.13
C HIS A 133 -0.82 -4.27 11.04
N MET A 134 -1.77 -5.16 11.35
CA MET A 134 -2.78 -5.61 10.38
C MET A 134 -3.70 -4.47 9.95
N THR A 135 -4.08 -3.61 10.90
CA THR A 135 -4.94 -2.46 10.57
C THR A 135 -4.20 -1.39 9.78
N TRP A 136 -2.91 -1.18 10.06
CA TRP A 136 -2.05 -0.30 9.28
C TRP A 136 -1.90 -0.82 7.85
N GLY A 137 -1.62 -2.12 7.69
CA GLY A 137 -1.62 -2.80 6.39
C GLY A 137 -2.93 -2.57 5.63
N ALA A 138 -4.08 -2.77 6.30
CA ALA A 138 -5.38 -2.51 5.67
C ALA A 138 -5.51 -1.06 5.16
N ALA A 139 -5.03 -0.08 5.91
CA ALA A 139 -5.04 1.32 5.46
C ALA A 139 -4.13 1.55 4.24
N ASN A 140 -2.95 0.93 4.22
CA ASN A 140 -2.04 0.98 3.08
C ASN A 140 -2.67 0.38 1.82
N GLU A 141 -3.17 -0.85 1.90
CA GLU A 141 -3.81 -1.54 0.77
C GLU A 141 -5.03 -0.78 0.25
N LEU A 142 -5.85 -0.22 1.16
CA LEU A 142 -6.98 0.62 0.78
C LEU A 142 -6.56 1.85 -0.02
N SER A 143 -5.43 2.48 0.35
CA SER A 143 -4.89 3.61 -0.40
C SER A 143 -4.30 3.20 -1.75
N ALA A 144 -3.63 2.04 -1.83
CA ALA A 144 -3.09 1.51 -3.08
C ALA A 144 -4.22 1.22 -4.08
N VAL A 145 -5.24 0.46 -3.67
CA VAL A 145 -6.46 0.21 -4.47
C VAL A 145 -7.09 1.51 -4.96
N ALA A 146 -7.18 2.52 -4.08
CA ALA A 146 -7.74 3.81 -4.45
C ALA A 146 -6.89 4.53 -5.49
N ALA A 147 -5.56 4.53 -5.32
CA ALA A 147 -4.63 5.16 -6.25
C ALA A 147 -4.68 4.49 -7.63
N TYR A 148 -4.63 3.17 -7.71
CA TYR A 148 -4.74 2.42 -8.97
C TYR A 148 -6.06 2.69 -9.70
N ARG A 149 -7.19 2.63 -8.97
CA ARG A 149 -8.50 2.92 -9.55
C ARG A 149 -8.61 4.36 -10.02
N ARG A 150 -8.04 5.30 -9.25
CA ARG A 150 -8.08 6.71 -9.58
C ARG A 150 -7.25 7.01 -10.82
N LEU A 151 -6.03 6.50 -10.89
CA LEU A 151 -5.17 6.65 -12.06
C LEU A 151 -5.82 6.02 -13.30
N SER A 152 -6.38 4.81 -13.17
CA SER A 152 -7.12 4.17 -14.25
C SER A 152 -8.35 4.96 -14.72
N ALA A 153 -8.96 5.77 -13.86
CA ALA A 153 -10.11 6.61 -14.21
C ALA A 153 -9.70 7.97 -14.80
N MET A 154 -8.46 8.40 -14.55
CA MET A 154 -7.88 9.61 -15.14
C MET A 154 -7.28 9.35 -16.52
N THR A 155 -6.81 8.12 -16.75
CA THR A 155 -6.25 7.71 -18.03
C THR A 155 -7.26 6.87 -18.81
N ASP A 156 -7.54 7.24 -20.04
CA ASP A 156 -8.26 6.40 -21.01
C ASP A 156 -7.24 5.83 -22.02
N HIS A 157 -6.45 4.84 -21.58
CA HIS A 157 -5.41 4.22 -22.41
C HIS A 157 -5.67 2.71 -22.54
N PRO A 158 -5.65 2.15 -23.76
CA PRO A 158 -6.04 0.76 -24.03
C PRO A 158 -5.16 -0.27 -23.31
N ALA A 159 -3.90 0.04 -23.04
CA ALA A 159 -3.02 -0.83 -22.24
C ALA A 159 -2.98 -0.49 -20.75
N LEU A 160 -2.92 0.80 -20.37
CA LEU A 160 -2.64 1.17 -18.98
C LEU A 160 -3.88 0.98 -18.11
N SER A 161 -5.05 1.40 -18.56
CA SER A 161 -6.26 1.35 -17.75
C SER A 161 -6.66 -0.09 -17.40
N PRO A 162 -6.61 -1.07 -18.32
CA PRO A 162 -6.80 -2.48 -17.95
C PRO A 162 -5.75 -3.01 -16.98
N LEU A 163 -4.47 -2.66 -17.16
CA LEU A 163 -3.40 -3.08 -16.26
C LEU A 163 -3.66 -2.60 -14.82
N LEU A 164 -3.90 -1.31 -14.64
CA LEU A 164 -4.16 -0.72 -13.33
C LEU A 164 -5.41 -1.33 -12.67
N LYS A 165 -6.45 -1.67 -13.45
CA LYS A 165 -7.63 -2.38 -12.95
C LYS A 165 -7.30 -3.80 -12.49
N ARG A 166 -6.43 -4.52 -13.20
CA ARG A 166 -5.98 -5.87 -12.81
C ARG A 166 -5.19 -5.83 -11.50
N ILE A 167 -4.26 -4.88 -11.37
CA ILE A 167 -3.50 -4.67 -10.13
C ILE A 167 -4.47 -4.36 -8.97
N ALA A 168 -5.35 -3.37 -9.12
CA ALA A 168 -6.35 -3.03 -8.10
C ALA A 168 -7.27 -4.20 -7.70
N GLN A 169 -7.49 -5.15 -8.61
CA GLN A 169 -8.30 -6.35 -8.35
C GLN A 169 -7.54 -7.36 -7.48
N GLN A 170 -6.24 -7.57 -7.71
CA GLN A 170 -5.41 -8.40 -6.84
C GLN A 170 -5.29 -7.78 -5.44
N GLU A 171 -5.04 -6.48 -5.37
CA GLU A 171 -4.94 -5.70 -4.13
C GLU A 171 -6.20 -5.79 -3.25
N THR A 172 -7.37 -5.99 -3.85
CA THR A 172 -8.62 -6.17 -3.08
C THR A 172 -8.57 -7.44 -2.19
N ARG A 173 -7.82 -8.48 -2.60
CA ARG A 173 -7.59 -9.68 -1.78
C ARG A 173 -6.67 -9.37 -0.59
N HIS A 174 -5.68 -8.51 -0.78
CA HIS A 174 -4.78 -8.04 0.28
C HIS A 174 -5.54 -7.23 1.33
N VAL A 175 -6.37 -6.28 0.90
CA VAL A 175 -7.30 -5.54 1.79
C VAL A 175 -8.13 -6.50 2.63
N ALA A 176 -8.67 -7.57 2.03
CA ALA A 176 -9.52 -8.52 2.71
C ALA A 176 -8.77 -9.28 3.82
N PHE A 177 -7.52 -9.71 3.56
CA PHE A 177 -6.67 -10.34 4.57
C PHE A 177 -6.43 -9.41 5.76
N TYR A 178 -5.83 -8.24 5.50
CA TYR A 178 -5.45 -7.30 6.55
C TYR A 178 -6.65 -6.81 7.37
N THR A 179 -7.77 -6.50 6.71
CA THR A 179 -9.00 -6.07 7.39
C THR A 179 -9.58 -7.18 8.27
N THR A 180 -9.55 -8.43 7.82
CA THR A 180 -10.04 -9.58 8.59
C THR A 180 -9.17 -9.82 9.82
N GLN A 181 -7.86 -9.88 9.65
CA GLN A 181 -6.89 -10.09 10.73
C GLN A 181 -6.90 -8.93 11.74
N GLY A 182 -7.03 -7.68 11.25
CA GLY A 182 -7.16 -6.50 12.09
C GLY A 182 -8.45 -6.51 12.90
N ARG A 183 -9.59 -6.78 12.25
CA ARG A 183 -10.91 -6.85 12.91
C ARG A 183 -10.92 -7.86 14.06
N GLU A 184 -10.51 -9.10 13.80
CA GLU A 184 -10.53 -10.18 14.79
C GLU A 184 -9.77 -9.80 16.07
N ARG A 185 -8.58 -9.21 15.92
CA ARG A 185 -7.77 -8.80 17.08
C ARG A 185 -8.31 -7.57 17.78
N LEU A 186 -8.88 -6.63 17.03
CA LEU A 186 -9.56 -5.47 17.60
C LEU A 186 -10.80 -5.90 18.39
N GLU A 187 -11.58 -6.87 17.90
CA GLU A 187 -12.72 -7.44 18.63
C GLU A 187 -12.28 -8.05 19.97
N GLY A 188 -11.14 -8.75 20.00
CA GLY A 188 -10.62 -9.41 21.19
C GLY A 188 -9.93 -8.53 22.25
N SER A 189 -9.52 -7.29 21.94
CA SER A 189 -8.71 -6.48 22.88
C SER A 189 -9.05 -4.98 22.86
N LYS A 190 -9.54 -4.45 24.00
CA LYS A 190 -9.73 -3.00 24.20
C LYS A 190 -8.41 -2.23 24.11
N LYS A 191 -7.30 -2.84 24.57
CA LYS A 191 -5.97 -2.24 24.50
C LYS A 191 -5.50 -2.14 23.05
N ALA A 192 -5.71 -3.18 22.24
CA ALA A 192 -5.44 -3.15 20.80
C ALA A 192 -6.20 -2.03 20.09
N ARG A 193 -7.49 -1.82 20.43
CA ARG A 193 -8.29 -0.71 19.88
C ARG A 193 -7.68 0.65 20.20
N ALA A 194 -7.38 0.89 21.48
CA ALA A 194 -6.80 2.16 21.91
C ALA A 194 -5.43 2.42 21.26
N ALA A 195 -4.57 1.40 21.20
CA ALA A 195 -3.26 1.51 20.57
C ALA A 195 -3.34 1.72 19.05
N THR A 196 -4.20 0.97 18.36
CA THR A 196 -4.41 1.10 16.91
C THR A 196 -4.96 2.47 16.57
N ARG A 197 -5.94 2.94 17.34
CA ARG A 197 -6.49 4.29 17.18
C ARG A 197 -5.41 5.36 17.33
N LEU A 198 -4.61 5.27 18.40
CA LEU A 198 -3.51 6.21 18.64
C LEU A 198 -2.49 6.18 17.49
N ALA A 199 -2.02 5.00 17.11
CA ALA A 199 -1.03 4.81 16.05
C ALA A 199 -1.52 5.38 14.71
N LEU A 200 -2.72 5.02 14.28
CA LEU A 200 -3.28 5.52 13.03
C LEU A 200 -3.50 7.03 13.05
N SER A 201 -4.07 7.57 14.13
CA SER A 201 -4.37 9.01 14.24
C SER A 201 -3.14 9.92 14.29
N ARG A 202 -1.99 9.41 14.74
CA ARG A 202 -0.79 10.22 15.00
C ARG A 202 0.38 9.95 14.07
N ALA A 203 0.46 8.74 13.52
CA ALA A 203 1.66 8.28 12.83
C ALA A 203 1.38 7.76 11.41
N TRP A 204 0.14 7.38 11.08
CA TRP A 204 -0.15 6.93 9.73
C TRP A 204 0.00 8.07 8.73
N ARG A 205 0.70 7.79 7.62
CA ARG A 205 0.89 8.67 6.47
C ARG A 205 0.70 7.84 5.20
N PRO A 206 0.37 8.47 4.06
CA PRO A 206 0.15 7.76 2.80
C PRO A 206 1.35 6.88 2.41
N VAL A 207 1.08 5.74 1.77
CA VAL A 207 2.10 4.79 1.33
C VAL A 207 3.15 5.48 0.47
N GLY A 208 4.43 5.17 0.73
CA GLY A 208 5.61 5.81 0.17
C GLY A 208 6.17 6.97 1.01
N SER A 209 5.42 7.46 2.01
CA SER A 209 5.94 8.40 3.01
C SER A 209 7.12 7.80 3.80
N GLY A 210 8.23 8.53 3.89
CA GLY A 210 9.47 8.09 4.55
C GLY A 210 10.40 7.27 3.63
N VAL A 211 9.88 6.82 2.49
CA VAL A 211 10.63 6.10 1.45
C VAL A 211 10.99 7.05 0.31
N MET A 212 10.01 7.85 -0.11
CA MET A 212 10.12 8.90 -1.11
C MET A 212 10.22 10.27 -0.43
N SER A 213 10.69 11.29 -1.14
CA SER A 213 10.71 12.66 -0.61
C SER A 213 9.28 13.17 -0.39
N ASP A 214 9.10 14.08 0.57
CA ASP A 214 7.78 14.66 0.86
C ASP A 214 7.18 15.36 -0.39
N ASP A 215 8.00 15.97 -1.24
CA ASP A 215 7.55 16.60 -2.50
C ASP A 215 6.98 15.59 -3.50
N GLU A 216 7.55 14.38 -3.59
CA GLU A 216 7.00 13.31 -4.43
C GLU A 216 5.65 12.83 -3.89
N VAL A 217 5.55 12.64 -2.56
CA VAL A 217 4.28 12.25 -1.93
C VAL A 217 3.20 13.31 -2.21
N VAL A 218 3.52 14.60 -2.01
CA VAL A 218 2.58 15.70 -2.27
C VAL A 218 2.17 15.74 -3.73
N HIS A 219 3.11 15.55 -4.67
CA HIS A 219 2.80 15.53 -6.10
C HIS A 219 1.81 14.41 -6.44
N VAL A 220 2.10 13.17 -6.03
CA VAL A 220 1.26 12.01 -6.38
C VAL A 220 -0.13 12.13 -5.77
N MET A 221 -0.18 12.48 -4.48
CA MET A 221 -1.43 12.63 -3.76
C MET A 221 -2.26 13.78 -4.33
N GLY A 222 -1.62 14.88 -4.74
CA GLY A 222 -2.27 16.01 -5.40
C GLY A 222 -2.79 15.66 -6.79
N HIS A 223 -1.96 14.99 -7.61
CA HIS A 223 -2.35 14.58 -8.96
C HIS A 223 -3.57 13.63 -8.93
N LEU A 224 -3.56 12.65 -8.03
CA LEU A 224 -4.63 11.66 -7.95
C LEU A 224 -5.89 12.21 -7.27
N PHE A 225 -5.77 12.92 -6.14
CA PHE A 225 -6.91 13.18 -5.25
C PHE A 225 -7.24 14.66 -5.00
N ALA A 226 -6.61 15.61 -5.68
CA ALA A 226 -7.05 17.01 -5.56
C ALA A 226 -8.54 17.17 -5.96
N GLY A 227 -9.33 17.78 -5.09
CA GLY A 227 -10.78 17.93 -5.25
C GLY A 227 -11.57 16.62 -5.17
N ARG A 228 -10.98 15.57 -4.57
CA ARG A 228 -11.60 14.24 -4.39
C ARG A 228 -11.87 13.92 -2.93
N GLY A 229 -12.25 14.91 -2.12
CA GLY A 229 -12.55 14.73 -0.70
C GLY A 229 -13.56 13.61 -0.40
N ASP A 230 -14.53 13.38 -1.29
CA ASP A 230 -15.51 12.29 -1.17
C ASP A 230 -14.89 10.90 -1.30
N ASP A 231 -13.87 10.74 -2.15
CA ASP A 231 -13.15 9.46 -2.30
C ASP A 231 -12.38 9.14 -1.00
N LEU A 232 -11.75 10.17 -0.41
CA LEU A 232 -11.04 10.05 0.87
C LEU A 232 -11.99 9.72 2.03
N ASP A 233 -13.18 10.36 2.06
CA ASP A 233 -14.23 10.01 3.03
C ASP A 233 -14.70 8.56 2.87
N GLY A 234 -14.78 8.09 1.62
CA GLY A 234 -15.07 6.69 1.32
C GLY A 234 -14.03 5.72 1.90
N LEU A 235 -12.74 6.10 1.90
CA LEU A 235 -11.67 5.31 2.51
C LEU A 235 -11.73 5.35 4.05
N ASP A 236 -11.94 6.53 4.62
CA ASP A 236 -12.09 6.70 6.07
C ASP A 236 -13.26 5.84 6.59
N LYS A 237 -14.40 5.87 5.90
CA LYS A 237 -15.56 5.01 6.22
C LYS A 237 -15.26 3.52 6.20
N LYS A 238 -14.26 3.04 5.44
CA LYS A 238 -13.86 1.62 5.46
C LYS A 238 -13.08 1.28 6.73
N ILE A 239 -12.17 2.17 7.16
CA ILE A 239 -11.43 2.01 8.42
C ILE A 239 -12.35 2.13 9.63
N GLN A 240 -13.30 3.07 9.59
CA GLN A 240 -14.28 3.29 10.67
C GLN A 240 -15.18 2.08 10.95
N LYS A 241 -15.29 1.13 10.02
CA LYS A 241 -16.01 -0.14 10.25
C LYS A 241 -15.27 -1.09 11.20
N LEU A 242 -13.99 -0.84 11.50
CA LEU A 242 -13.21 -1.65 12.41
C LEU A 242 -13.46 -1.22 13.87
N PRO A 243 -13.53 -2.16 14.82
CA PRO A 243 -13.92 -1.85 16.20
C PRO A 243 -13.00 -0.80 16.85
N GLY A 244 -13.58 0.27 17.40
CA GLY A 244 -12.86 1.33 18.12
C GLY A 244 -12.28 2.44 17.23
N LEU A 245 -12.54 2.41 15.92
CA LEU A 245 -12.00 3.35 14.93
C LEU A 245 -13.07 4.26 14.28
N GLU A 246 -14.29 4.31 14.84
CA GLU A 246 -15.53 4.81 14.21
C GLU A 246 -15.47 6.27 13.73
N ASP A 247 -14.60 7.09 14.31
CA ASP A 247 -14.47 8.53 13.98
C ASP A 247 -13.10 8.89 13.38
N LEU A 248 -12.29 7.90 13.01
CA LEU A 248 -10.99 8.19 12.42
C LEU A 248 -11.13 8.70 10.98
N THR A 249 -10.47 9.81 10.69
CA THR A 249 -10.40 10.44 9.37
C THR A 249 -8.95 10.50 8.86
N ILE A 250 -8.24 9.38 8.91
CA ILE A 250 -6.80 9.33 8.68
C ILE A 250 -6.42 9.73 7.25
N PHE A 251 -7.24 9.36 6.26
CA PHE A 251 -6.99 9.72 4.87
C PHE A 251 -7.25 11.21 4.70
N ARG A 252 -8.42 11.73 5.11
CA ARG A 252 -8.70 13.17 5.03
C ARG A 252 -7.66 14.03 5.78
N ASN A 253 -7.25 13.61 6.97
CA ASN A 253 -6.27 14.35 7.77
C ASN A 253 -4.87 14.35 7.13
N ALA A 254 -4.43 13.22 6.56
CA ALA A 254 -3.15 13.14 5.87
C ALA A 254 -3.08 14.10 4.68
N PHE A 255 -4.14 14.15 3.87
CA PHE A 255 -4.21 15.02 2.69
C PHE A 255 -4.35 16.50 3.07
N GLY A 256 -5.16 16.81 4.10
CA GLY A 256 -5.23 18.17 4.66
C GLY A 256 -3.89 18.66 5.22
N GLY A 257 -3.13 17.79 5.88
CA GLY A 257 -1.78 18.09 6.38
C GLY A 257 -0.77 18.41 5.27
N MET A 258 -0.94 17.82 4.09
CA MET A 258 -0.15 18.10 2.88
C MET A 258 -0.61 19.35 2.13
N ARG A 259 -1.68 20.04 2.59
CA ARG A 259 -2.29 21.21 1.93
C ARG A 259 -2.79 20.93 0.51
N ILE A 260 -3.16 19.68 0.23
CA ILE A 260 -3.81 19.31 -1.02
C ILE A 260 -5.29 19.72 -0.92
N PRO A 261 -5.85 20.41 -1.93
CA PRO A 261 -7.28 20.75 -1.95
C PRO A 261 -8.13 19.46 -1.91
N ILE A 262 -9.04 19.35 -0.94
CA ILE A 262 -9.97 18.23 -0.77
C ILE A 262 -11.39 18.60 -1.14
#